data_AF-A0A2V5MM23-F1
#
_entry.id   AF-A0A2V5MM23-F1
#
_cell.length_a   1.000
_cell.length_b   1.000
_cell.length_c   1.000
_cell.angle_alpha   90.00
_cell.angle_beta   90.00
_cell.angle_gamma   90.00
#
_symmetry.space_group_name_H-M   'P 1'
#
loop_
_entity.id
_entity.type
_entity.pdbx_description
1 polymer ?
#
loop_
_entity_poly.entity_id
_entity_poly.type
_entity_poly.pdbx_seq_one_letter_code
_entity_poly.pdbx_strand_id
1 'polypeptide(L)'
;SDYTFAVRDERTGELKTIGKAYSGLTDAEIAQLTQHFLSKTIRQHGRFHEVEPETVLEIAFDRLQPSDRHTSGLAMRFPRIVRIRADKSPAEIDTLATARKLVRNT
;
A
#
# COMPACT_ATOMS: atom_id res chain seq x y z
N SER A 1 -13.90 -2.30 -2.33
CA SER A 1 -13.34 -1.29 -1.40
C SER A 1 -11.91 -1.02 -1.79
N ASP A 2 -11.42 0.22 -1.74
CA ASP A 2 -9.99 0.51 -1.93
C ASP A 2 -9.15 -0.02 -0.75
N TYR A 3 -7.90 -0.42 -1.01
CA TYR A 3 -6.90 -0.76 -0.01
C TYR A 3 -5.81 0.31 0.03
N THR A 4 -5.41 0.76 1.21
CA THR A 4 -4.34 1.76 1.39
C THR A 4 -2.98 1.08 1.41
N PHE A 5 -2.00 1.67 0.71
CA PHE A 5 -0.62 1.18 0.67
C PHE A 5 0.32 2.11 1.42
N ALA A 6 1.36 1.54 2.01
CA ALA A 6 2.40 2.28 2.70
C ALA A 6 3.80 1.72 2.36
N VAL A 7 4.79 2.61 2.43
CA VAL A 7 6.22 2.29 2.43
C VAL A 7 6.80 2.56 3.80
N ARG A 8 7.95 1.96 4.13
CA ARG A 8 8.61 2.19 5.41
C ARG A 8 9.50 3.44 5.35
N ASP A 9 9.40 4.33 6.34
CA ASP A 9 10.44 5.32 6.60
C ASP A 9 11.64 4.61 7.21
N GLU A 10 12.76 4.56 6.47
CA GLU A 10 13.96 3.84 6.90
C GLU A 10 14.61 4.41 8.17
N ARG A 11 14.31 5.66 8.53
CA ARG A 11 14.89 6.34 9.69
C ARG A 11 14.09 6.11 10.96
N THR A 12 12.75 6.05 10.86
CA THR A 12 11.87 5.93 12.03
C THR A 12 11.21 4.55 12.13
N GLY A 13 11.20 3.76 11.07
CA GLY A 13 10.46 2.51 10.97
C GLY A 13 8.96 2.70 10.73
N GLU A 14 8.46 3.94 10.71
CA GLU A 14 7.04 4.24 10.54
C GLU A 14 6.55 3.90 9.13
N LEU A 15 5.29 3.47 9.03
CA LEU A 15 4.63 3.27 7.74
C LEU A 15 4.06 4.60 7.24
N LYS A 16 4.45 4.97 6.03
CA LYS A 16 4.01 6.20 5.36
C LYS A 16 3.12 5.85 4.19
N THR A 17 1.88 6.32 4.21
CA THR A 17 0.92 6.07 3.13
C THR A 17 1.43 6.65 1.82
N ILE A 18 1.13 6.00 0.70
CA ILE A 18 1.64 6.40 -0.63
C ILE A 18 0.62 6.23 -1.77
N GLY A 19 -0.54 5.63 -1.48
CA GLY A 19 -1.60 5.43 -2.45
C GLY A 19 -2.68 4.50 -1.94
N LYS A 20 -3.68 4.26 -2.79
CA LYS A 20 -4.71 3.26 -2.58
C LYS A 20 -5.27 2.74 -3.91
N ALA A 21 -5.71 1.50 -3.96
CA ALA A 21 -6.41 0.92 -5.12
C ALA A 21 -7.18 -0.35 -4.75
N TYR A 22 -8.08 -0.76 -5.64
CA TYR A 22 -8.62 -2.14 -5.73
C TYR A 22 -8.46 -2.75 -7.12
N SER A 23 -7.94 -1.99 -8.09
CA SER A 23 -7.74 -2.43 -9.47
C SER A 23 -6.60 -3.44 -9.59
N GLY A 24 -6.58 -4.20 -10.68
CA GLY A 24 -5.59 -5.25 -10.95
C GLY A 24 -5.99 -6.64 -10.47
N LEU A 25 -7.16 -6.76 -9.85
CA LEU A 25 -7.73 -8.00 -9.34
C LEU A 25 -9.08 -8.29 -10.02
N THR A 26 -9.39 -9.58 -10.17
CA THR A 26 -10.73 -10.06 -10.51
C THR A 26 -11.71 -9.87 -9.35
N ASP A 27 -13.01 -9.92 -9.60
CA ASP A 27 -14.03 -9.78 -8.54
C ASP A 27 -13.88 -10.84 -7.43
N ALA A 28 -13.50 -12.07 -7.80
CA ALA A 28 -13.25 -13.15 -6.86
C ALA A 28 -12.04 -12.84 -5.95
N GLU A 29 -10.95 -12.32 -6.53
CA GLU A 29 -9.76 -11.91 -5.78
C GLU A 29 -10.04 -10.68 -4.90
N ILE A 30 -10.83 -9.72 -5.38
CA ILE A 30 -11.27 -8.57 -4.57
C ILE A 30 -12.07 -9.06 -3.36
N ALA A 31 -12.97 -10.03 -3.53
CA ALA A 31 -13.75 -10.59 -2.44
C ALA A 31 -12.85 -11.31 -1.42
N GLN A 32 -11.91 -12.13 -1.87
CA GLN A 32 -10.94 -12.81 -1.01
C GLN A 32 -10.06 -11.83 -0.23
N LEU A 33 -9.51 -10.83 -0.91
CA LEU A 33 -8.67 -9.81 -0.29
C LEU A 33 -9.46 -8.93 0.69
N THR A 34 -10.73 -8.66 0.40
CA THR A 34 -11.63 -7.93 1.31
C THR A 34 -11.82 -8.71 2.59
N GLN A 35 -12.13 -10.02 2.49
CA GLN A 35 -12.29 -10.88 3.67
C GLN A 35 -11.01 -10.98 4.48
N HIS A 36 -9.86 -11.12 3.80
CA HIS A 36 -8.54 -11.13 4.43
C HIS A 36 -8.30 -9.88 5.28
N PHE A 37 -8.50 -8.68 4.72
CA PHE A 37 -8.29 -7.45 5.49
C PHE A 37 -9.35 -7.19 6.56
N LEU A 38 -10.61 -7.57 6.32
CA LEU A 38 -11.65 -7.48 7.35
C LEU A 38 -11.30 -8.36 8.56
N SER A 39 -10.77 -9.56 8.35
CA SER A 39 -10.32 -10.45 9.43
C SER A 39 -9.14 -9.89 10.26
N LYS A 40 -8.41 -8.91 9.71
CA LYS A 40 -7.27 -8.23 10.35
C LYS A 40 -7.61 -6.85 10.88
N THR A 41 -8.90 -6.50 10.98
CA THR A 41 -9.34 -5.20 11.49
C THR A 41 -8.96 -5.06 12.96
N ILE A 42 -8.18 -4.02 13.30
CA ILE A 42 -7.90 -3.65 14.70
C ILE A 42 -8.85 -2.56 15.20
N ARG A 43 -9.30 -1.67 14.32
CA ARG A 43 -10.28 -0.61 14.64
C ARG A 43 -11.15 -0.29 13.43
N GLN A 44 -12.42 0.00 13.69
CA GLN A 44 -13.36 0.42 12.67
C GLN A 44 -13.79 1.89 12.90
N HIS A 45 -13.62 2.70 11.87
CA HIS A 45 -14.04 4.10 11.83
C HIS A 45 -15.09 4.27 10.71
N GLY A 46 -16.33 3.93 11.02
CA GLY A 46 -17.42 3.92 10.03
C GLY A 46 -17.12 2.93 8.90
N ARG A 47 -16.85 3.46 7.69
CA ARG A 47 -16.50 2.65 6.50
C ARG A 47 -15.01 2.36 6.37
N PHE A 48 -14.17 2.99 7.19
CA PHE A 48 -12.73 2.79 7.20
C PHE A 48 -12.36 1.72 8.24
N HIS A 49 -11.53 0.77 7.83
CA HIS A 49 -10.97 -0.25 8.70
C HIS A 49 -9.48 0.00 8.84
N GLU A 50 -9.02 0.25 10.05
CA GLU A 50 -7.61 0.16 10.40
C GLU A 50 -7.30 -1.33 10.61
N VAL A 51 -6.25 -1.83 9.95
CA VAL A 51 -5.90 -3.25 9.95
C VAL A 51 -4.47 -3.45 10.45
N GLU A 52 -4.18 -4.66 10.92
CA GLU A 52 -2.81 -5.06 11.24
C GLU A 52 -1.91 -4.93 9.99
N PRO A 53 -0.83 -4.14 10.03
CA PRO A 53 -0.03 -3.82 8.85
C PRO A 53 1.00 -4.90 8.52
N GLU A 54 0.56 -6.15 8.48
CA GLU A 54 1.42 -7.33 8.24
C GLU A 54 1.36 -7.87 6.80
N THR A 55 0.38 -7.43 6.02
CA THR A 55 0.18 -7.93 4.65
C THR A 55 1.02 -7.12 3.66
N VAL A 56 1.99 -7.78 3.03
CA VAL A 56 2.80 -7.17 1.96
C VAL A 56 2.13 -7.35 0.61
N LEU A 57 2.01 -6.26 -0.15
CA LEU A 57 1.43 -6.25 -1.49
C LEU A 57 2.49 -5.87 -2.53
N GLU A 58 2.42 -6.50 -3.71
CA GLU A 58 3.14 -6.06 -4.89
C GLU A 58 2.21 -5.13 -5.69
N ILE A 59 2.65 -3.89 -5.90
CA ILE A 59 1.86 -2.84 -6.56
C ILE A 59 2.58 -2.43 -7.85
N ALA A 60 1.86 -2.52 -8.96
CA ALA A 60 2.31 -1.91 -10.21
C ALA A 60 1.68 -0.53 -10.35
N PHE A 61 2.41 0.43 -10.89
CA PHE A 61 1.98 1.81 -11.07
C PHE A 61 2.69 2.41 -12.29
N ASP A 62 2.19 3.54 -12.78
CA ASP A 62 2.79 4.28 -13.88
C ASP A 62 4.02 5.08 -13.42
N ARG A 63 3.82 5.96 -12.43
CA ARG A 63 4.90 6.76 -11.84
C ARG A 63 4.59 7.19 -10.41
N LEU A 64 5.62 7.67 -9.71
CA LEU A 64 5.48 8.39 -8.45
C LEU A 64 5.61 9.90 -8.68
N GLN A 65 4.89 10.68 -7.86
CA GLN A 65 4.97 12.15 -7.88
C GLN A 65 4.83 12.74 -6.48
N PRO A 66 5.34 13.96 -6.23
CA PRO A 66 5.08 14.68 -4.98
C PRO A 66 3.59 14.85 -4.69
N SER A 67 3.19 14.69 -3.44
CA SER A 67 1.82 14.91 -2.98
C SER A 67 1.73 15.16 -1.48
N ASP A 68 0.86 16.07 -1.08
CA ASP A 68 0.49 16.39 0.30
C ASP A 68 -0.63 15.49 0.87
N ARG A 69 -1.28 14.68 0.03
CA ARG A 69 -2.41 13.81 0.42
C ARG A 69 -2.01 12.55 1.18
N HIS A 70 -0.71 12.26 1.21
CA HIS A 70 -0.16 11.02 1.72
C HIS A 70 1.01 11.33 2.63
N THR A 71 1.15 10.59 3.73
CA THR A 71 2.16 10.90 4.76
C THR A 71 3.59 10.65 4.29
N SER A 72 3.79 9.97 3.17
CA SER A 72 5.10 9.83 2.50
C SER A 72 5.57 11.11 1.80
N GLY A 73 4.67 12.06 1.53
CA GLY A 73 4.93 13.17 0.62
C GLY A 73 4.90 12.79 -0.86
N LEU A 74 4.45 11.57 -1.20
CA LEU A 74 4.42 11.02 -2.55
C LEU A 74 3.05 10.37 -2.85
N ALA A 75 2.69 10.29 -4.14
CA ALA A 75 1.50 9.57 -4.63
C ALA A 75 1.85 8.70 -5.84
N MET A 76 1.27 7.50 -5.89
CA MET A 76 1.28 6.62 -7.06
C MET A 76 0.23 7.05 -8.09
N ARG A 77 0.62 7.06 -9.38
CA ARG A 77 -0.31 7.18 -10.51
C ARG A 77 -0.73 5.82 -11.04
N PHE A 78 -2.04 5.66 -11.20
CA PHE A 78 -2.68 4.41 -11.64
C PHE A 78 -2.16 3.15 -10.92
N PRO A 79 -2.11 3.14 -9.57
CA PRO A 79 -1.71 1.95 -8.84
C PRO A 79 -2.71 0.82 -9.08
N ARG A 80 -2.19 -0.40 -9.21
CA ARG A 80 -2.94 -1.65 -9.30
C ARG A 80 -2.26 -2.73 -8.48
N ILE A 81 -3.03 -3.55 -7.80
CA ILE A 81 -2.53 -4.67 -7.02
C ILE A 81 -2.17 -5.79 -7.99
N VAL A 82 -0.94 -6.30 -7.89
CA VAL A 82 -0.48 -7.47 -8.66
C VAL A 82 -0.78 -8.74 -7.89
N ARG A 83 -0.35 -8.81 -6.61
CA ARG A 83 -0.54 -9.96 -5.73
C ARG A 83 -0.17 -9.65 -4.28
N ILE A 84 -0.57 -10.53 -3.36
CA ILE A 84 0.00 -10.60 -2.00
C ILE A 84 1.39 -11.26 -2.08
N ARG A 85 2.35 -10.74 -1.31
CA ARG A 85 3.71 -11.27 -1.16
C ARG A 85 3.85 -12.01 0.16
N ALA A 86 3.27 -13.21 0.23
CA ALA A 86 3.41 -14.09 1.40
C ALA A 86 4.87 -14.52 1.67
N ASP A 87 5.75 -14.35 0.68
CA ASP A 87 7.19 -14.59 0.78
C ASP A 87 7.97 -13.43 1.42
N LYS A 88 7.32 -12.30 1.74
CA LYS A 88 7.97 -11.12 2.32
C LYS A 88 7.32 -10.72 3.65
N SER A 89 8.16 -10.30 4.58
CA SER A 89 7.76 -9.65 5.82
C SER A 89 7.61 -8.12 5.67
N PRO A 90 6.91 -7.44 6.59
CA PRO A 90 6.85 -5.97 6.64
C PRO A 90 8.23 -5.28 6.71
N ALA A 91 9.27 -5.98 7.21
CA ALA A 91 10.64 -5.47 7.24
C ALA A 91 11.30 -5.43 5.84
N GLU A 92 10.72 -6.10 4.84
CA GLU A 92 11.27 -6.23 3.48
C GLU A 92 10.52 -5.38 2.44
N ILE A 93 9.54 -4.58 2.87
CA ILE A 93 8.85 -3.64 1.98
C ILE A 93 9.78 -2.52 1.52
N ASP A 94 9.40 -1.89 0.41
CA ASP A 94 10.11 -0.71 -0.10
C ASP A 94 10.14 0.42 0.92
N THR A 95 11.22 1.21 0.86
CA THR A 95 11.45 2.34 1.75
C THR A 95 11.06 3.66 1.10
N LEU A 96 10.90 4.70 1.92
CA LEU A 96 10.69 6.06 1.44
C LEU A 96 11.87 6.55 0.59
N ALA A 97 13.11 6.20 0.95
CA ALA A 97 14.28 6.44 0.11
C ALA A 97 14.16 5.78 -1.28
N THR A 98 13.74 4.52 -1.35
CA THR A 98 13.52 3.82 -2.63
C THR A 98 12.46 4.54 -3.46
N ALA A 99 11.32 4.88 -2.85
CA ALA A 99 10.24 5.60 -3.53
C ALA A 99 10.71 6.95 -4.10
N ARG A 100 11.51 7.72 -3.34
CA ARG A 100 12.08 9.00 -3.80
C ARG A 100 13.07 8.84 -4.97
N LYS A 101 13.77 7.71 -5.09
CA LYS A 101 14.65 7.43 -6.23
C LYS A 101 13.84 7.25 -7.52
N LEU A 102 12.69 6.58 -7.44
CA LEU A 102 11.82 6.34 -8.59
C LEU A 102 11.21 7.64 -9.15
N VAL A 103 10.94 8.63 -8.30
CA VAL A 103 10.48 9.97 -8.74
C VAL A 103 11.51 10.68 -9.62
N ARG A 104 12.81 10.49 -9.37
CA ARG A 104 13.88 11.15 -10.13
C ARG A 104 14.19 10.49 -11.47
N ASN A 105 13.75 9.25 -11.64
CA ASN A 105 14.06 8.42 -12.80
C ASN A 105 12.89 8.30 -13.79
N THR A 106 11.81 9.05 -13.56
CA THR A 106 10.61 9.11 -14.42
C THR A 106 10.42 10.53 -14.94
#